data_AF-A0A2U3P7Z6-F1
#
_entry.id   AF-A0A2U3P7Z6-F1
#
_cell.length_a   1.000
_cell.length_b   1.000
_cell.length_c   1.000
_cell.angle_alpha   90.00
_cell.angle_beta   90.00
_cell.angle_gamma   90.00
#
_symmetry.space_group_name_H-M   'P 1'
#
loop_
_entity.id
_entity.type
_entity.pdbx_description
1 polymer ?
#
loop_
_entity_poly.entity_id
_entity_poly.type
_entity_poly.pdbx_seq_one_letter_code
_entity_poly.pdbx_strand_id
1 'polypeptide(L)'
;MAPSISFAEHRIDQTAWHPVALNDTETSWRDFVEELTPDQIGRLEEIASEMGERPTGVMLGLARWFAAKTALDATIGDVLAPTGVTFIDSWHEGATQPYRMLLSAERGVESQVWTSAVQFADGSIDLAGSIEPPLIHVGVGKDGMTAAQVRDLIAALAGALDHLDGRTRWTPVSASTSTMTRRYSQVVRRDR
;
A
#
# COMPACT_ATOMS: atom_id res chain seq x y z
N MET A 1 -8.38 35.55 -5.81
CA MET A 1 -9.18 34.35 -6.16
C MET A 1 -8.19 33.25 -6.52
N ALA A 2 -7.95 32.31 -5.62
CA ALA A 2 -7.07 31.16 -5.88
C ALA A 2 -7.88 30.05 -6.56
N PRO A 3 -7.32 29.30 -7.52
CA PRO A 3 -8.05 28.22 -8.17
C PRO A 3 -8.28 27.07 -7.17
N SER A 4 -9.55 26.63 -7.13
CA SER A 4 -9.99 25.43 -6.43
C SER A 4 -9.33 24.21 -7.08
N ILE A 5 -8.56 23.42 -6.31
CA ILE A 5 -8.09 22.11 -6.74
C ILE A 5 -9.30 21.17 -6.66
N SER A 6 -9.99 21.04 -7.79
CA SER A 6 -11.00 20.02 -8.01
C SER A 6 -10.33 18.65 -7.92
N PHE A 7 -10.65 17.88 -6.88
CA PHE A 7 -10.44 16.42 -6.84
C PHE A 7 -11.38 15.79 -7.89
N ALA A 8 -11.00 15.90 -9.15
CA ALA A 8 -11.65 15.17 -10.23
C ALA A 8 -11.25 13.70 -10.09
N GLU A 9 -12.25 12.86 -9.93
CA GLU A 9 -12.20 11.40 -9.95
C GLU A 9 -11.29 10.91 -11.08
N HIS A 10 -10.07 10.55 -10.71
CA HIS A 10 -9.19 9.78 -11.59
C HIS A 10 -9.72 8.35 -11.60
N ARG A 11 -10.70 8.11 -12.46
CA ARG A 11 -11.15 6.78 -12.83
C ARG A 11 -10.00 6.14 -13.61
N ILE A 12 -9.08 5.53 -12.85
CA ILE A 12 -7.98 4.72 -13.39
C ILE A 12 -8.62 3.66 -14.28
N ASP A 13 -8.23 3.66 -15.55
CA ASP A 13 -8.64 2.67 -16.53
C ASP A 13 -8.15 1.30 -16.02
N GLN A 14 -9.06 0.44 -15.56
CA GLN A 14 -8.78 -0.87 -14.95
C GLN A 14 -8.34 -1.93 -15.99
N THR A 15 -7.83 -1.52 -17.15
CA THR A 15 -7.69 -2.36 -18.34
C THR A 15 -6.21 -2.59 -18.71
N ALA A 16 -5.42 -3.22 -17.84
CA ALA A 16 -4.17 -3.85 -18.29
C ALA A 16 -3.57 -4.95 -17.37
N TRP A 17 -4.33 -5.51 -16.43
CA TRP A 17 -3.93 -6.75 -15.76
C TRP A 17 -5.17 -7.59 -15.48
N HIS A 18 -5.16 -8.84 -15.93
CA HIS A 18 -6.08 -9.83 -15.41
C HIS A 18 -5.36 -10.43 -14.21
N PRO A 19 -5.90 -10.32 -12.97
CA PRO A 19 -5.40 -11.14 -11.88
C PRO A 19 -5.37 -12.59 -12.35
N VAL A 20 -4.48 -13.41 -11.76
CA VAL A 20 -4.60 -14.88 -11.86
C VAL A 20 -6.08 -15.19 -11.77
N ALA A 21 -6.66 -15.73 -12.86
CA ALA A 21 -8.09 -15.80 -12.99
C ALA A 21 -8.63 -16.61 -11.81
N LEU A 22 -9.16 -15.91 -10.80
CA LEU A 22 -9.81 -16.57 -9.68
C LEU A 22 -10.94 -17.38 -10.29
N ASN A 23 -11.07 -18.62 -9.85
CA ASN A 23 -11.92 -19.58 -10.50
C ASN A 23 -13.37 -19.28 -10.13
N ASP A 24 -14.08 -18.48 -10.95
CA ASP A 24 -15.45 -17.96 -10.72
C ASP A 24 -16.54 -18.96 -10.26
N THR A 25 -16.22 -20.24 -10.16
CA THR A 25 -16.98 -21.27 -9.45
C THR A 25 -16.98 -21.17 -7.92
N GLU A 26 -16.14 -20.36 -7.27
CA GLU A 26 -16.18 -20.24 -5.80
C GLU A 26 -17.48 -19.58 -5.33
N THR A 27 -18.09 -20.16 -4.29
CA THR A 27 -19.38 -19.68 -3.75
C THR A 27 -19.28 -19.24 -2.30
N SER A 28 -18.14 -19.51 -1.66
CA SER A 28 -17.89 -19.25 -0.25
C SER A 28 -16.48 -18.70 -0.05
N TRP A 29 -16.30 -17.84 0.96
CA TRP A 29 -14.97 -17.39 1.35
C TRP A 29 -14.05 -18.54 1.78
N ARG A 30 -14.63 -19.64 2.27
CA ARG A 30 -13.88 -20.84 2.69
C ARG A 30 -13.22 -21.57 1.53
N ASP A 31 -13.69 -21.34 0.29
CA ASP A 31 -13.08 -21.93 -0.90
C ASP A 31 -11.66 -21.38 -1.13
N PHE A 32 -11.31 -20.25 -0.50
CA PHE A 32 -10.01 -19.58 -0.62
C PHE A 32 -9.00 -19.95 0.47
N VAL A 33 -9.31 -20.89 1.39
CA VAL A 33 -8.46 -21.15 2.57
C VAL A 33 -7.00 -21.50 2.21
N GLU A 34 -6.76 -22.10 1.05
CA GLU A 34 -5.40 -22.42 0.58
C GLU A 34 -4.62 -21.19 0.07
N GLU A 35 -5.31 -20.11 -0.30
CA GLU A 35 -4.70 -18.86 -0.80
C GLU A 35 -4.61 -17.77 0.28
N LEU A 36 -5.14 -18.03 1.47
CA LEU A 36 -5.20 -17.07 2.57
C LEU A 36 -4.17 -17.36 3.65
N THR A 37 -3.68 -16.30 4.30
CA THR A 37 -2.84 -16.44 5.49
C THR A 37 -3.69 -16.76 6.73
N PRO A 38 -3.10 -17.32 7.80
CA PRO A 38 -3.83 -17.58 9.05
C PRO A 38 -4.53 -16.34 9.63
N ASP A 39 -3.90 -15.18 9.55
CA ASP A 39 -4.48 -13.91 10.04
C ASP A 39 -5.68 -13.46 9.19
N GLN A 40 -5.60 -13.64 7.87
CA GLN A 40 -6.72 -13.35 6.97
C GLN A 40 -7.91 -14.28 7.23
N ILE A 41 -7.65 -15.57 7.47
CA ILE A 41 -8.68 -16.54 7.85
C ILE A 41 -9.34 -16.11 9.17
N GLY A 42 -8.54 -15.80 10.21
CA GLY A 42 -9.07 -15.35 11.50
C GLY A 42 -9.92 -14.07 11.38
N ARG A 43 -9.51 -13.14 10.52
CA ARG A 43 -10.30 -11.92 10.25
C ARG A 43 -11.62 -12.23 9.54
N LEU A 44 -11.64 -13.14 8.59
CA LEU A 44 -12.87 -13.57 7.93
C LEU A 44 -13.80 -14.33 8.90
N GLU A 45 -13.25 -15.13 9.81
CA GLU A 45 -14.03 -15.80 10.85
C GLU A 45 -14.68 -14.81 11.83
N GLU A 46 -13.93 -13.79 12.27
CA GLU A 46 -14.42 -12.71 13.13
C GLU A 46 -15.59 -11.98 12.45
N ILE A 47 -15.42 -11.54 11.21
CA ILE A 47 -16.47 -10.84 10.45
C ILE A 47 -17.68 -11.76 10.23
N ALA A 48 -17.47 -13.05 9.91
CA ALA A 48 -18.56 -14.00 9.78
C ALA A 48 -19.36 -14.17 11.09
N SER A 49 -18.68 -14.17 12.24
CA SER A 49 -19.32 -14.24 13.55
C SER A 49 -20.15 -12.99 13.86
N GLU A 50 -19.67 -11.80 13.49
CA GLU A 50 -20.37 -10.54 13.71
C GLU A 50 -21.62 -10.40 12.83
N MET A 51 -21.56 -10.89 11.60
CA MET A 51 -22.62 -10.71 10.60
C MET A 51 -23.69 -11.82 10.60
N GLY A 52 -23.47 -12.96 11.28
CA GLY A 52 -24.38 -14.10 11.31
C GLY A 52 -24.40 -14.94 10.01
N GLU A 53 -25.41 -15.81 9.83
CA GLU A 53 -25.44 -16.83 8.75
C GLU A 53 -25.48 -16.29 7.30
N ARG A 54 -25.55 -14.98 7.04
CA ARG A 54 -25.66 -14.45 5.67
C ARG A 54 -24.94 -13.13 5.40
N PRO A 55 -23.66 -13.22 5.02
CA PRO A 55 -23.13 -12.28 4.04
C PRO A 55 -22.20 -12.98 3.04
N THR A 56 -22.73 -13.87 2.22
CA THR A 56 -21.93 -14.63 1.24
C THR A 56 -21.20 -13.70 0.25
N GLY A 57 -21.86 -12.66 -0.25
CA GLY A 57 -21.27 -11.76 -1.25
C GLY A 57 -20.13 -10.89 -0.72
N VAL A 58 -20.30 -10.26 0.44
CA VAL A 58 -19.24 -9.40 1.05
C VAL A 58 -18.05 -10.24 1.47
N MET A 59 -18.30 -11.39 2.10
CA MET A 59 -17.25 -12.31 2.53
C MET A 59 -16.48 -12.89 1.35
N LEU A 60 -17.19 -13.28 0.28
CA LEU A 60 -16.57 -13.76 -0.95
C LEU A 60 -15.72 -12.66 -1.60
N GLY A 61 -16.21 -11.42 -1.62
CA GLY A 61 -15.45 -10.26 -2.12
C GLY A 61 -14.17 -10.01 -1.31
N LEU A 62 -14.25 -10.07 0.03
CA LEU A 62 -13.09 -9.92 0.91
C LEU A 62 -12.08 -11.05 0.74
N ALA A 63 -12.53 -12.30 0.64
CA ALA A 63 -11.65 -13.45 0.42
C ALA A 63 -10.93 -13.36 -0.92
N ARG A 64 -11.64 -13.01 -2.00
CA ARG A 64 -11.05 -12.75 -3.31
C ARG A 64 -10.00 -11.64 -3.26
N TRP A 65 -10.31 -10.55 -2.54
CA TRP A 65 -9.37 -9.46 -2.35
C TRP A 65 -8.12 -9.90 -1.57
N PHE A 66 -8.27 -10.62 -0.47
CA PHE A 66 -7.15 -11.14 0.31
C PHE A 66 -6.30 -12.12 -0.50
N ALA A 67 -6.91 -13.07 -1.21
CA ALA A 67 -6.22 -14.03 -2.05
C ALA A 67 -5.42 -13.31 -3.17
N ALA A 68 -6.01 -12.29 -3.80
CA ALA A 68 -5.31 -11.48 -4.78
C ALA A 68 -4.10 -10.74 -4.19
N LYS A 69 -4.22 -10.18 -2.98
CA LYS A 69 -3.10 -9.56 -2.26
C LYS A 69 -2.00 -10.57 -1.94
N THR A 70 -2.35 -11.73 -1.40
CA THR A 70 -1.38 -12.80 -1.08
C THR A 70 -0.64 -13.29 -2.34
N ALA A 71 -1.36 -13.47 -3.46
CA ALA A 71 -0.77 -13.85 -4.74
C ALA A 71 0.17 -12.76 -5.29
N LEU A 72 -0.20 -11.48 -5.16
CA LEU A 72 0.62 -10.35 -5.58
C LEU A 72 1.91 -10.25 -4.74
N ASP A 73 1.79 -10.36 -3.41
CA ASP A 73 2.92 -10.38 -2.49
C ASP A 73 3.89 -11.52 -2.82
N ALA A 74 3.37 -12.73 -3.06
CA ALA A 74 4.17 -13.90 -3.44
C ALA A 74 4.89 -13.72 -4.79
N THR A 75 4.28 -12.98 -5.72
CA THR A 75 4.84 -12.73 -7.06
C THR A 75 5.98 -11.72 -7.01
N ILE A 76 5.84 -10.67 -6.19
CA ILE A 76 6.85 -9.61 -6.05
C ILE A 76 8.01 -10.08 -5.17
N GLY A 77 7.70 -10.80 -4.10
CA GLY A 77 8.67 -11.26 -3.11
C GLY A 77 9.15 -10.14 -2.18
N ASP A 78 10.27 -10.40 -1.52
CA ASP A 78 10.81 -9.50 -0.49
C ASP A 78 11.52 -8.30 -1.12
N VAL A 79 10.85 -7.15 -1.11
CA VAL A 79 11.46 -5.85 -1.42
C VAL A 79 11.75 -5.15 -0.10
N LEU A 80 13.00 -4.73 0.10
CA LEU A 80 13.39 -4.02 1.32
C LEU A 80 12.80 -2.60 1.33
N ALA A 81 12.25 -2.20 2.47
CA ALA A 81 11.85 -0.82 2.71
C ALA A 81 13.06 0.04 3.11
N PRO A 82 13.07 1.35 2.81
CA PRO A 82 14.03 2.29 3.35
C PRO A 82 14.04 2.31 4.88
N THR A 83 15.20 2.62 5.47
CA THR A 83 15.36 2.77 6.92
C THR A 83 14.38 3.79 7.50
N GLY A 84 13.77 3.45 8.64
CA GLY A 84 12.86 4.33 9.38
C GLY A 84 11.39 4.28 8.91
N VAL A 85 11.07 3.49 7.90
CA VAL A 85 9.69 3.06 7.67
C VAL A 85 9.23 2.20 8.85
N THR A 86 8.07 2.52 9.42
CA THR A 86 7.47 1.76 10.54
C THR A 86 6.20 1.03 10.14
N PHE A 87 5.57 1.45 9.05
CA PHE A 87 4.42 0.79 8.48
C PHE A 87 4.59 0.65 6.97
N ILE A 88 4.35 -0.56 6.49
CA ILE A 88 4.43 -0.94 5.07
C ILE A 88 3.05 -1.49 4.72
N ASP A 89 2.38 -0.83 3.79
CA ASP A 89 1.11 -1.30 3.27
C ASP A 89 1.32 -2.55 2.38
N SER A 90 0.25 -3.30 2.13
CA SER A 90 0.27 -4.40 1.16
C SER A 90 0.56 -3.87 -0.25
N TRP A 91 1.05 -4.75 -1.14
CA TRP A 91 1.19 -4.37 -2.53
C TRP A 91 -0.17 -4.08 -3.17
N HIS A 92 -0.24 -3.00 -3.92
CA HIS A 92 -1.38 -2.56 -4.73
C HIS A 92 -1.06 -2.77 -6.20
N GLU A 93 -2.10 -3.07 -6.95
CA GLU A 93 -2.03 -3.07 -8.40
C GLU A 93 -1.89 -1.62 -8.88
N GLY A 94 -0.92 -1.36 -9.75
CA GLY A 94 -0.69 -0.06 -10.36
C GLY A 94 -0.74 -0.15 -11.89
N ALA A 95 -1.07 0.97 -12.54
CA ALA A 95 -1.25 1.04 -14.00
C ALA A 95 0.02 0.66 -14.81
N THR A 96 1.20 0.77 -14.21
CA THR A 96 2.48 0.45 -14.89
C THR A 96 3.29 -0.60 -14.14
N GLN A 97 3.25 -0.60 -12.81
CA GLN A 97 3.85 -1.65 -11.98
C GLN A 97 3.19 -1.66 -10.59
N PRO A 98 3.20 -2.80 -9.87
CA PRO A 98 2.72 -2.85 -8.50
C PRO A 98 3.50 -1.89 -7.59
N TYR A 99 2.79 -1.34 -6.61
CA TYR A 99 3.34 -0.36 -5.69
C TYR A 99 2.79 -0.56 -4.28
N ARG A 100 3.43 0.00 -3.26
CA ARG A 100 2.93 0.01 -1.88
C ARG A 100 3.23 1.34 -1.21
N MET A 101 2.46 1.67 -0.19
CA MET A 101 2.69 2.87 0.61
C MET A 101 3.62 2.57 1.79
N LEU A 102 4.52 3.51 2.06
CA LEU A 102 5.48 3.46 3.16
C LEU A 102 5.24 4.63 4.12
N LEU A 103 4.90 4.35 5.36
CA LEU A 103 4.67 5.37 6.38
C LEU A 103 5.80 5.36 7.43
N SER A 104 6.25 6.56 7.84
CA SER A 104 7.12 6.71 9.01
C SER A 104 6.32 6.72 10.31
N ALA A 105 7.04 6.61 11.43
CA ALA A 105 6.45 6.82 12.75
C ALA A 105 5.90 8.24 12.86
N GLU A 106 4.74 8.35 13.49
CA GLU A 106 4.19 9.65 13.87
C GLU A 106 5.12 10.35 14.87
N ARG A 107 5.23 11.68 14.72
CA ARG A 107 6.03 12.56 15.57
C ARG A 107 5.16 13.69 16.11
N GLY A 108 5.43 14.05 17.37
CA GLY A 108 4.71 15.10 18.10
C GLY A 108 3.60 14.53 18.98
N VAL A 109 3.25 15.28 20.03
CA VAL A 109 2.30 14.81 21.07
C VAL A 109 0.86 15.16 20.70
N GLU A 110 0.61 16.43 20.36
CA GLU A 110 -0.73 16.92 20.00
C GLU A 110 -0.86 17.31 18.53
N SER A 111 0.27 17.41 17.83
CA SER A 111 0.34 17.48 16.38
C SER A 111 1.01 16.22 15.89
N GLN A 112 0.35 15.47 15.01
CA GLN A 112 0.93 14.29 14.38
C GLN A 112 1.60 14.71 13.08
N VAL A 113 2.90 14.50 12.98
CA VAL A 113 3.66 14.63 11.73
C VAL A 113 4.15 13.26 11.32
N TRP A 114 3.86 12.85 10.09
CA TRP A 114 4.37 11.61 9.51
C TRP A 114 4.71 11.82 8.04
N THR A 115 5.41 10.87 7.44
CA THR A 115 5.79 10.92 6.02
C THR A 115 5.23 9.72 5.28
N SER A 116 4.68 9.92 4.09
CA SER A 116 4.36 8.85 3.15
C SER A 116 5.33 8.84 1.98
N ALA A 117 5.48 7.69 1.35
CA ALA A 117 6.09 7.56 0.04
C ALA A 117 5.55 6.31 -0.65
N VAL A 118 5.49 6.31 -1.98
CA VAL A 118 5.20 5.12 -2.76
C VAL A 118 6.50 4.41 -3.13
N GLN A 119 6.53 3.09 -2.89
CA GLN A 119 7.59 2.20 -3.36
C GLN A 119 7.05 1.26 -4.41
N PHE A 120 7.79 1.05 -5.50
CA PHE A 120 7.47 0.11 -6.55
C PHE A 120 8.07 -1.27 -6.33
N ALA A 121 7.55 -2.27 -7.04
CA ALA A 121 8.00 -3.66 -6.95
C ALA A 121 9.50 -3.87 -7.27
N ASP A 122 10.12 -2.98 -8.03
CA ASP A 122 11.57 -2.98 -8.29
C ASP A 122 12.41 -2.38 -7.14
N GLY A 123 11.73 -1.92 -6.09
CA GLY A 123 12.29 -1.27 -4.92
C GLY A 123 12.30 0.25 -5.02
N SER A 124 12.25 0.85 -6.20
CA SER A 124 12.39 2.31 -6.37
C SER A 124 11.26 3.11 -5.69
N ILE A 125 11.57 4.36 -5.32
CA ILE A 125 10.59 5.29 -4.74
C ILE A 125 10.04 6.19 -5.86
N ASP A 126 8.73 6.47 -5.82
CA ASP A 126 8.05 7.33 -6.78
C ASP A 126 8.42 8.81 -6.61
N LEU A 127 9.63 9.20 -6.99
CA LEU A 127 10.08 10.58 -6.89
C LEU A 127 9.40 11.53 -7.88
N ALA A 128 8.84 10.99 -8.96
CA ALA A 128 8.18 11.75 -10.01
C ALA A 128 6.70 12.02 -9.72
N GLY A 129 6.12 11.37 -8.71
CA GLY A 129 4.71 11.49 -8.37
C GLY A 129 3.77 10.89 -9.41
N SER A 130 4.17 9.76 -9.99
CA SER A 130 3.31 9.00 -10.91
C SER A 130 2.10 8.36 -10.21
N ILE A 131 2.23 8.06 -8.92
CA ILE A 131 1.16 7.67 -7.99
C ILE A 131 1.07 8.73 -6.88
N GLU A 132 2.12 8.87 -6.06
CA GLU A 132 2.21 9.85 -4.98
C GLU A 132 3.69 10.12 -4.67
N PRO A 133 4.18 11.37 -4.83
CA PRO A 133 5.55 11.70 -4.46
C PRO A 133 5.72 11.60 -2.93
N PRO A 134 6.95 11.53 -2.39
CA PRO A 134 7.13 11.58 -0.95
C PRO A 134 6.47 12.83 -0.33
N LEU A 135 5.60 12.64 0.66
CA LEU A 135 4.86 13.71 1.33
C LEU A 135 5.17 13.76 2.83
N ILE A 136 5.01 14.96 3.41
CA ILE A 136 4.88 15.16 4.85
C ILE A 136 3.42 15.46 5.13
N HIS A 137 2.81 14.66 5.99
CA HIS A 137 1.45 14.84 6.47
C HIS A 137 1.47 15.49 7.84
N VAL A 138 0.48 16.34 8.09
CA VAL A 138 0.32 17.04 9.36
C VAL A 138 -1.13 16.94 9.81
N GLY A 139 -1.34 16.25 10.92
CA GLY A 139 -2.57 16.29 11.69
C GLY A 139 -2.43 17.32 12.81
N VAL A 140 -3.23 18.38 12.74
CA VAL A 140 -3.41 19.33 13.86
C VAL A 140 -4.83 19.23 14.39
N GLY A 141 -4.98 19.38 15.71
CA GLY A 141 -6.30 19.48 16.34
C GLY A 141 -7.12 20.67 15.82
N LYS A 142 -8.41 20.69 16.13
CA LYS A 142 -9.33 21.75 15.69
C LYS A 142 -9.16 23.08 16.45
N ASP A 143 -8.48 23.04 17.59
CA ASP A 143 -8.27 24.20 18.44
C ASP A 143 -7.01 24.98 18.04
N GLY A 144 -6.93 26.24 18.46
CA GLY A 144 -5.74 27.06 18.26
C GLY A 144 -4.53 26.48 19.00
N MET A 145 -3.33 26.59 18.38
CA MET A 145 -2.09 26.14 19.00
C MET A 145 -1.44 27.25 19.83
N THR A 146 -0.99 26.90 21.03
CA THR A 146 -0.08 27.69 21.84
C THR A 146 1.29 27.81 21.17
N ALA A 147 2.07 28.83 21.55
CA ALA A 147 3.42 29.01 21.06
C ALA A 147 4.35 27.80 21.36
N ALA A 148 4.09 27.04 22.42
CA ALA A 148 4.86 25.83 22.73
C ALA A 148 4.56 24.71 21.71
N GLN A 149 3.28 24.41 21.48
CA GLN A 149 2.85 23.42 20.49
C GLN A 149 3.33 23.77 19.07
N VAL A 150 3.33 25.07 18.70
CA VAL A 150 3.87 25.50 17.40
C VAL A 150 5.36 25.18 17.28
N ARG A 151 6.15 25.36 18.35
CA ARG A 151 7.58 25.00 18.33
C ARG A 151 7.77 23.49 18.22
N ASP A 152 6.96 22.71 18.91
CA ASP A 152 7.01 21.24 18.82
C ASP A 152 6.66 20.75 17.41
N LEU A 153 5.65 21.35 16.77
CA LEU A 153 5.29 21.07 15.39
C LEU A 153 6.45 21.41 14.42
N ILE A 154 7.09 22.57 14.59
CA ILE A 154 8.25 22.96 13.77
C ILE A 154 9.39 21.94 13.93
N ALA A 155 9.68 21.49 15.15
CA ALA A 155 10.70 20.48 15.41
C ALA A 155 10.34 19.12 14.77
N ALA A 156 9.07 18.72 14.87
CA ALA A 156 8.56 17.49 14.25
C ALA A 156 8.66 17.54 12.71
N LEU A 157 8.31 18.68 12.10
CA LEU A 157 8.43 18.92 10.66
C LEU A 157 9.88 18.86 10.19
N ALA A 158 10.81 19.49 10.92
CA ALA A 158 12.23 19.43 10.59
C ALA A 158 12.74 17.98 10.60
N GLY A 159 12.40 17.21 11.63
CA GLY A 159 12.79 15.80 11.70
C GLY A 159 12.12 14.91 10.64
N ALA A 160 10.92 15.25 10.19
CA ALA A 160 10.24 14.56 9.08
C ALA A 160 10.90 14.90 7.73
N LEU A 161 11.34 16.14 7.54
CA LEU A 161 12.09 16.55 6.35
C LEU A 161 13.43 15.81 6.26
N ASP A 162 14.21 15.77 7.35
CA ASP A 162 15.46 15.01 7.40
C ASP A 162 15.26 13.53 7.02
N HIS A 163 14.14 12.95 7.47
CA HIS A 163 13.76 11.58 7.13
C HIS A 163 13.48 11.43 5.63
N LEU A 164 12.71 12.35 5.05
CA LEU A 164 12.36 12.33 3.63
C LEU A 164 13.61 12.51 2.76
N ASP A 165 14.53 13.41 3.12
CA ASP A 165 15.83 13.58 2.47
C ASP A 165 16.71 12.32 2.54
N GLY A 166 16.59 11.54 3.61
CA GLY A 166 17.21 10.21 3.70
C GLY A 166 16.63 9.23 2.66
N ARG A 167 15.30 9.24 2.46
CA ARG A 167 14.61 8.35 1.52
C ARG A 167 14.84 8.72 0.07
N THR A 168 14.85 10.00 -0.29
CA THR A 168 15.06 10.44 -1.68
C THR A 168 16.45 10.10 -2.20
N ARG A 169 17.42 9.88 -1.30
CA ARG A 169 18.77 9.41 -1.61
C ARG A 169 18.95 7.90 -1.52
N TRP A 170 17.89 7.17 -1.14
CA TRP A 170 17.95 5.72 -1.01
C TRP A 170 18.04 5.09 -2.40
N THR A 171 19.02 4.20 -2.56
CA THR A 171 19.15 3.33 -3.72
C THR A 171 18.91 1.90 -3.27
N PRO A 172 18.01 1.15 -3.94
CA PRO A 172 17.88 -0.27 -3.65
C PRO A 172 19.23 -0.92 -3.91
N VAL A 173 19.75 -1.65 -2.91
CA VAL A 173 20.87 -2.57 -3.15
C VAL A 173 20.31 -3.58 -4.16
N SER A 174 20.79 -3.53 -5.40
CA SER A 174 20.22 -4.32 -6.49
C SER A 174 20.22 -5.81 -6.13
N ALA A 175 19.06 -6.33 -5.72
CA ALA A 175 18.82 -7.76 -5.78
C ALA A 175 18.96 -8.12 -7.25
N SER A 176 19.90 -9.01 -7.59
CA SER A 176 20.28 -9.31 -8.97
C SER A 176 19.05 -9.43 -9.88
N THR A 177 18.88 -8.43 -10.74
CA THR A 177 17.72 -8.17 -11.60
C THR A 177 17.45 -9.29 -12.60
N SER A 178 18.32 -10.31 -12.67
CA SER A 178 18.26 -11.39 -13.65
C SER A 178 17.11 -12.37 -13.47
N THR A 179 16.38 -12.36 -12.35
CA THR A 179 15.34 -13.38 -12.08
C THR A 179 13.90 -12.88 -12.25
N MET A 180 13.63 -11.58 -12.03
CA MET A 180 12.25 -11.08 -11.91
C MET A 180 11.55 -10.92 -13.28
N THR A 181 12.23 -10.37 -14.28
CA THR A 181 11.66 -10.18 -15.63
C THR A 181 11.32 -11.50 -16.32
N ARG A 182 12.06 -12.59 -16.03
CA ARG A 182 11.85 -13.90 -16.65
C ARG A 182 10.66 -14.66 -16.09
N ARG A 183 10.33 -14.50 -14.80
CA ARG A 183 9.12 -15.11 -14.21
C ARG A 183 7.85 -14.40 -14.67
N TYR A 184 7.86 -13.07 -14.72
CA TYR A 184 6.68 -12.29 -15.12
C TYR A 184 6.26 -12.54 -16.58
N SER A 185 7.23 -12.71 -17.49
CA SER A 185 6.95 -12.98 -18.91
C SER A 185 6.68 -14.45 -19.25
N GLN A 186 6.96 -15.41 -18.36
CA GLN A 186 6.63 -16.83 -18.55
C GLN A 186 5.20 -17.19 -18.12
N VAL A 187 4.65 -16.53 -17.10
CA VAL A 187 3.26 -16.75 -16.67
C VAL A 187 2.28 -16.28 -17.75
N VAL A 188 2.55 -15.15 -18.40
CA VAL A 188 1.70 -14.59 -19.47
C VAL A 188 1.66 -15.43 -20.76
N ARG A 189 2.60 -16.38 -20.96
CA ARG A 189 2.70 -17.16 -22.21
C ARG A 189 2.13 -18.58 -22.14
N ARG A 190 1.72 -19.09 -20.97
CA ARG A 190 1.25 -20.48 -20.85
C ARG A 190 -0.25 -20.70 -21.14
N ASP A 191 -1.05 -19.64 -21.24
CA ASP A 191 -2.50 -19.74 -21.43
C ASP A 191 -2.98 -19.13 -22.75
N ARG A 192 -2.23 -19.34 -23.84
CA ARG A 192 -2.72 -19.15 -25.22
C ARG A 192 -2.73 -20.46 -25.97
#